data_AF-A0A6V7I0R1-F1
#
_entry.id   AF-A0A6V7I0R1-F1
#
_cell.length_a   1.000
_cell.length_b   1.000
_cell.length_c   1.000
_cell.angle_alpha   90.00
_cell.angle_beta   90.00
_cell.angle_gamma   90.00
#
_symmetry.space_group_name_H-M   'P 1'
#
loop_
_entity.id
_entity.type
_entity.pdbx_description
1 polymer ?
#
loop_
_entity_poly.entity_id
_entity_poly.type
_entity_poly.pdbx_seq_one_letter_code
_entity_poly.pdbx_strand_id
1 'polypeptide(L)' 'ILDRKTFRETCSGHGRYLLGKCKCDRFYHGTRCEFKEECLDDFDCGNQGICVDNGGTTSPTKQCYCNIGWFGPGCNK' A
#
# COMPACT_ATOMS: atom_id res chain seq x y z
N ILE A 1 15.68 22.89 9.26
CA ILE A 1 16.12 21.55 9.71
C ILE A 1 15.71 21.43 11.17
N LEU A 2 14.78 20.53 11.51
CA LEU A 2 14.36 20.34 12.90
C LEU A 2 15.48 19.65 13.68
N ASP A 3 15.67 20.06 14.93
CA ASP A 3 16.62 19.40 15.82
C ASP A 3 16.25 17.92 16.00
N ARG A 4 17.24 17.05 16.07
CA ARG A 4 17.02 15.60 16.17
C ARG A 4 16.25 15.20 17.44
N LYS A 5 16.24 16.04 18.49
CA LYS A 5 15.41 15.83 19.69
C LYS A 5 13.91 16.11 19.47
N THR A 6 13.54 16.88 18.45
CA THR A 6 12.13 17.24 18.19
C THR A 6 11.51 16.51 17.00
N PHE A 7 12.33 15.86 16.16
CA PHE A 7 11.82 15.04 15.07
C PHE A 7 11.12 13.78 15.57
N ARG A 8 9.82 13.70 15.32
CA ARG A 8 9.01 12.50 15.52
C ARG A 8 8.72 11.89 14.16
N GLU A 9 9.32 10.74 13.87
CA GLU A 9 9.00 9.98 12.66
C GLU A 9 7.53 9.54 12.72
N THR A 10 6.78 9.82 11.65
CA THR A 10 5.34 9.56 11.55
C THR A 10 5.03 8.43 10.56
N CYS A 11 6.04 7.87 9.90
CA CYS A 11 5.84 6.81 8.90
C CYS A 11 4.83 7.23 7.83
N SER A 12 4.94 8.48 7.36
CA SER A 12 4.03 9.12 6.40
C SER A 12 2.54 9.09 6.82
N GLY A 13 2.23 8.81 8.09
CA GLY A 13 0.87 8.62 8.57
C GLY A 13 0.27 7.24 8.29
N HIS A 14 1.05 6.30 7.76
CA HIS A 14 0.61 4.97 7.32
C HIS A 14 1.32 3.83 8.08
N GLY A 15 1.58 4.06 9.35
CA GLY A 15 2.19 3.06 10.21
C GLY A 15 2.55 3.57 11.59
N ARG A 16 3.27 2.71 12.32
CA ARG A 16 3.77 3.01 13.66
C ARG A 16 5.28 2.93 13.68
N TYR A 17 5.93 3.93 14.25
CA TYR A 17 7.37 3.92 14.47
C TYR A 17 7.70 3.07 15.70
N LEU A 18 8.35 1.93 15.49
CA LEU A 18 8.66 0.93 16.52
C LEU A 18 10.11 0.47 16.37
N LEU A 19 10.87 0.46 17.48
CA LEU A 19 12.24 -0.08 17.53
C LEU A 19 13.19 0.48 16.44
N GLY A 20 13.06 1.76 16.11
CA GLY A 20 13.93 2.42 15.13
C GLY A 20 13.51 2.23 13.66
N LYS A 21 12.34 1.65 13.38
CA LYS A 21 11.81 1.48 12.02
C LYS A 21 10.30 1.69 11.96
N CYS A 22 9.80 1.96 10.76
CA CYS A 22 8.37 2.00 10.51
C CYS A 22 7.80 0.59 10.32
N LYS A 23 6.76 0.27 11.09
CA LYS A 23 5.87 -0.86 10.83
C LYS A 23 4.66 -0.31 10.07
N CYS A 24 4.58 -0.61 8.78
CA CYS A 24 3.55 -0.09 7.90
C CYS A 24 2.20 -0.78 8.09
N ASP A 25 1.14 -0.01 7.82
CA ASP A 25 -0.22 -0.53 7.71
C ASP A 25 -0.37 -1.40 6.45
N ARG A 26 -1.44 -2.19 6.37
CA ARG A 26 -1.70 -3.05 5.20
C ARG A 26 -1.74 -2.18 3.92
N PHE A 27 -1.16 -2.72 2.85
CA PHE A 27 -0.93 -2.05 1.56
C PHE A 27 0.15 -0.97 1.52
N TYR A 28 0.68 -0.55 2.66
CA TYR A 28 1.75 0.44 2.69
C TYR A 28 3.11 -0.22 2.87
N HIS A 29 4.11 0.30 2.17
CA HIS A 29 5.49 -0.17 2.24
C HIS A 29 6.48 0.97 1.98
N GLY A 30 7.77 0.66 2.07
CA GLY A 30 8.85 1.64 2.04
C GLY A 30 9.41 1.93 3.43
N THR A 31 10.46 2.74 3.48
CA THR A 31 11.18 3.03 4.74
C THR A 31 10.35 3.84 5.73
N ARG A 32 9.42 4.64 5.18
CA ARG A 32 8.48 5.50 5.89
C ARG A 32 7.04 5.22 5.48
N CYS A 33 6.73 4.03 4.96
CA CYS A 33 5.37 3.68 4.53
C CYS A 33 4.79 4.66 3.50
N GLU A 34 5.65 5.17 2.62
CA GLU A 34 5.37 6.21 1.64
C GLU A 34 4.70 5.67 0.37
N PHE A 35 4.81 4.37 0.11
CA PHE A 35 4.28 3.74 -1.09
C PHE A 35 3.06 2.88 -0.74
N LYS A 36 2.02 2.98 -1.57
CA LYS A 36 0.76 2.26 -1.39
C LYS A 36 0.50 1.33 -2.56
N GLU A 37 0.13 0.09 -2.26
CA GLU A 37 -0.39 -0.86 -3.23
C GLU A 37 -1.91 -0.90 -3.24
N GLU A 38 -2.50 -1.36 -4.34
CA GLU A 38 -3.95 -1.60 -4.38
C GLU A 38 -4.32 -2.94 -3.76
N CYS A 39 -3.46 -3.94 -3.97
CA CYS A 39 -3.63 -5.31 -3.51
C CYS A 39 -2.28 -5.94 -3.14
N LEU A 40 -2.31 -6.96 -2.27
CA LEU A 40 -1.16 -7.80 -1.96
C LEU A 40 -1.34 -9.21 -2.54
N ASP A 41 -2.57 -9.69 -2.55
CA ASP A 41 -2.99 -10.98 -3.08
C ASP A 41 -4.39 -10.91 -3.71
N ASP A 42 -4.81 -11.97 -4.38
CA ASP A 42 -6.10 -12.03 -5.09
C ASP A 42 -7.31 -11.85 -4.16
N PHE A 43 -7.17 -12.13 -2.85
CA PHE A 43 -8.26 -11.96 -1.89
C PHE A 43 -8.61 -10.49 -1.70
N ASP A 44 -7.64 -9.58 -1.85
CA ASP A 44 -7.88 -8.14 -1.82
C ASP A 44 -8.72 -7.66 -3.02
N CYS A 45 -8.72 -8.41 -4.12
CA CYS A 45 -9.50 -8.15 -5.34
C CYS A 45 -10.86 -8.88 -5.36
N GLY A 46 -11.27 -9.50 -4.25
CA GLY A 46 -12.52 -10.25 -4.15
C GLY A 46 -12.57 -11.48 -5.07
N ASN A 47 -13.78 -11.99 -5.35
CA ASN A 47 -13.96 -13.16 -6.23
C ASN A 47 -13.94 -12.80 -7.73
N GLN A 48 -13.81 -11.52 -8.06
CA GLN A 48 -14.07 -10.99 -9.40
C GLN A 48 -12.88 -10.25 -9.98
N GLY A 49 -11.72 -10.39 -9.36
CA GLY A 49 -10.48 -9.84 -9.86
C GLY A 49 -9.28 -10.63 -9.37
N ILE A 50 -8.15 -10.29 -9.96
CA ILE A 50 -6.83 -10.84 -9.60
C ILE A 50 -5.88 -9.69 -9.29
N CYS A 51 -4.95 -9.92 -8.37
CA CYS A 51 -3.92 -8.96 -8.02
C CYS A 51 -2.73 -9.12 -8.96
N VAL A 52 -2.51 -8.12 -9.81
CA VAL A 52 -1.45 -8.16 -10.82
C VAL A 52 -0.39 -7.13 -10.50
N ASP A 53 0.87 -7.58 -10.50
CA ASP A 53 2.02 -6.69 -10.51
C ASP A 53 2.24 -6.18 -11.94
N ASN A 54 2.07 -4.87 -12.14
CA ASN A 54 2.22 -4.22 -13.43
C ASN A 54 3.71 -4.00 -13.80
N GLY A 55 4.66 -4.39 -12.93
CA GLY A 55 6.09 -4.20 -13.15
C GLY A 55 6.52 -2.73 -13.20
N GLY A 56 5.63 -1.84 -12.76
CA GLY A 56 5.85 -0.40 -12.74
C GLY A 56 6.92 -0.03 -11.71
N THR A 57 7.56 1.11 -11.94
CA THR A 57 8.51 1.70 -11.00
C THR A 57 7.86 2.73 -10.07
N THR A 58 6.60 3.06 -10.33
CA THR A 58 5.78 4.01 -9.58
C THR A 58 4.65 3.29 -8.89
N SER A 59 4.52 3.52 -7.58
CA SER A 59 3.39 3.01 -6.79
C SER A 59 2.05 3.58 -7.28
N PRO A 60 0.98 2.77 -7.32
CA PRO A 60 0.93 1.33 -7.01
C PRO A 60 1.53 0.48 -8.14
N THR A 61 2.36 -0.49 -7.76
CA THR A 61 2.89 -1.50 -8.71
C THR A 61 1.97 -2.72 -8.80
N LYS A 62 1.17 -2.98 -7.76
CA LYS A 62 0.17 -4.04 -7.70
C LYS A 62 -1.23 -3.44 -7.77
N GLN A 63 -2.00 -3.87 -8.76
CA GLN A 63 -3.34 -3.37 -9.06
C GLN A 63 -4.34 -4.51 -9.23
N CYS A 64 -5.60 -4.27 -8.87
CA CYS A 64 -6.67 -5.24 -9.10
C CYS A 64 -7.16 -5.16 -10.54
N TYR A 65 -7.10 -6.29 -11.25
CA TYR A 65 -7.67 -6.43 -12.58
C TYR A 65 -8.99 -7.16 -12.48
N CYS A 66 -10.09 -6.44 -12.72
CA CYS A 66 -11.44 -6.93 -12.56
C CYS A 66 -11.98 -7.62 -13.82
N ASN A 67 -12.84 -8.62 -13.61
CA ASN A 67 -13.64 -9.24 -14.66
C ASN A 67 -14.58 -8.23 -15.32
N ILE A 68 -15.01 -8.53 -16.56
CA ILE A 68 -15.97 -7.70 -17.29
C ILE A 68 -17.23 -7.48 -16.44
N GLY A 69 -17.63 -6.21 -16.31
CA GLY A 69 -18.79 -5.79 -15.52
C GLY A 69 -18.49 -5.49 -14.05
N TRP A 70 -17.25 -5.66 -13.59
CA TRP A 70 -16.80 -5.33 -12.24
C TRP A 70 -15.72 -4.23 -12.29
N PHE A 71 -15.74 -3.35 -11.30
CA PHE A 71 -14.84 -2.22 -11.16
C PHE A 71 -14.69 -1.79 -9.69
N GLY A 72 -13.90 -0.73 -9.48
CA GLY A 72 -13.64 -0.16 -8.17
C GLY A 72 -12.68 -0.98 -7.29
N PRO A 73 -12.35 -0.47 -6.09
CA PRO A 73 -11.43 -1.13 -5.18
C PRO A 73 -11.95 -2.51 -4.77
N GLY A 74 -11.16 -3.54 -5.03
CA GLY A 74 -11.53 -4.92 -4.69
C GLY A 74 -12.55 -5.58 -5.63
N CYS A 75 -12.74 -5.03 -6.85
CA CYS A 75 -13.60 -5.58 -7.90
C CYS A 75 -14.99 -5.99 -7.42
N ASN A 76 -15.62 -5.18 -6.57
CA ASN A 76 -16.83 -5.57 -5.86
C ASN A 76 -18.11 -4.90 -6.38
N LYS A 77 -18.05 -4.07 -7.43
CA LYS A 77 -19.22 -3.40 -8.04
C LYS A 77 -19.04 -2.97 -9.47
#